data_AF-A0A7W6RCC2-F1
#
_entry.id   AF-A0A7W6RCC2-F1
#
_cell.length_a   1.000
_cell.length_b   1.000
_cell.length_c   1.000
_cell.angle_alpha   90.00
_cell.angle_beta   90.00
_cell.angle_gamma   90.00
#
_symmetry.space_group_name_H-M   'P 1'
#
loop_
_entity.id
_entity.type
_entity.pdbx_description
1 polymer ?
#
loop_
_entity_poly.entity_id
_entity_poly.type
_entity_poly.pdbx_seq_one_letter_code
_entity_poly.pdbx_strand_id
1 'polypeptide(L)'
;MTTTRRPFTAEMRRGPRGAEPPVLTSEGPAEDGNAAVLQAIAVLTERLASLESRLPEPAAPAAEPEPAPDPGPPPEVLHLERNKEEVKVLRMEISALARCIDETKTEIAKLRDQQAQGDRLTAVAHELDAIVGATESATNGILDIIESVASMVSEIQAQEQDSYIRQLADDIQDKLMGVFEHCNFQDLTGQRITKVVNTMKFIEERIDHMMDIWGRDGFLVDAEDEWQAQRAEEEKRLLNGPQIGQKGISQDEIDALFD
;
A
#
# COMPACT_ATOMS: atom_id res chain seq x y z
N MET A 1 -29.54 1.43 -66.59
CA MET A 1 -28.65 1.23 -67.77
C MET A 1 -29.50 1.20 -69.02
N THR A 2 -29.40 2.19 -69.90
CA THR A 2 -29.86 2.12 -71.32
C THR A 2 -29.33 3.35 -72.05
N THR A 3 -28.33 3.18 -72.91
CA THR A 3 -27.78 4.26 -73.75
C THR A 3 -28.57 4.34 -75.05
N THR A 4 -28.91 5.53 -75.53
CA THR A 4 -29.47 5.72 -76.89
C THR A 4 -28.90 7.00 -77.49
N ARG A 5 -28.01 6.84 -78.48
CA ARG A 5 -27.47 7.96 -79.29
C ARG A 5 -28.44 8.29 -80.43
N ARG A 6 -28.63 9.58 -80.72
CA ARG A 6 -29.12 10.10 -82.00
C ARG A 6 -28.31 11.34 -82.45
N PRO A 7 -28.30 11.69 -83.75
CA PRO A 7 -27.08 12.18 -84.41
C PRO A 7 -26.97 13.71 -84.60
N PHE A 8 -25.90 14.09 -85.31
CA PHE A 8 -25.34 15.42 -85.57
C PHE A 8 -26.26 16.48 -86.18
N THR A 9 -26.03 17.73 -85.78
CA THR A 9 -26.55 18.95 -86.42
C THR A 9 -25.59 19.52 -87.49
N ALA A 10 -25.00 18.66 -88.31
CA ALA A 10 -24.12 19.08 -89.43
C ALA A 10 -24.89 19.79 -90.57
N GLU A 11 -26.21 19.91 -90.46
CA GLU A 11 -27.11 20.48 -91.47
C GLU A 11 -27.61 21.91 -91.15
N MET A 12 -27.27 22.51 -90.01
CA MET A 12 -27.61 23.92 -89.75
C MET A 12 -26.65 24.92 -90.44
N ARG A 13 -26.86 25.00 -91.76
CA ARG A 13 -26.86 26.23 -92.57
C ARG A 13 -25.55 26.99 -92.72
N ARG A 14 -24.83 26.57 -93.78
CA ARG A 14 -23.74 27.28 -94.45
C ARG A 14 -24.25 28.44 -95.33
N GLY A 15 -23.60 29.61 -95.28
CA GLY A 15 -23.51 30.57 -96.40
C GLY A 15 -23.83 32.05 -96.08
N PRO A 16 -23.38 33.04 -96.90
CA PRO A 16 -22.61 32.90 -98.16
C PRO A 16 -21.34 33.79 -98.35
N ARG A 17 -20.31 33.17 -98.96
CA ARG A 17 -19.35 33.61 -100.02
C ARG A 17 -18.78 35.05 -100.15
N GLY A 18 -17.45 35.07 -100.40
CA GLY A 18 -16.69 35.98 -101.31
C GLY A 18 -15.25 36.22 -100.81
N ALA A 19 -14.15 36.22 -101.58
CA ALA A 19 -13.82 35.80 -102.96
C ALA A 19 -12.29 35.50 -103.08
N GLU A 20 -11.82 34.90 -104.18
CA GLU A 20 -10.41 34.46 -104.49
C GLU A 20 -9.85 35.21 -105.74
N PRO A 21 -8.60 34.99 -106.26
CA PRO A 21 -7.30 34.50 -105.73
C PRO A 21 -6.18 35.58 -106.05
N PRO A 22 -4.97 35.38 -106.69
CA PRO A 22 -3.99 34.27 -106.80
C PRO A 22 -2.46 34.60 -106.62
N VAL A 23 -1.67 33.56 -106.31
CA VAL A 23 -0.34 33.09 -106.86
C VAL A 23 0.71 34.05 -107.50
N LEU A 24 2.01 33.83 -107.19
CA LEU A 24 3.21 33.68 -108.09
C LEU A 24 4.51 33.53 -107.21
N THR A 25 5.29 32.43 -107.26
CA THR A 25 6.64 32.22 -107.92
C THR A 25 7.73 33.27 -107.59
N SER A 26 9.04 33.00 -107.43
CA SER A 26 9.91 31.80 -107.33
C SER A 26 11.38 32.26 -107.08
N GLU A 27 12.33 31.33 -106.88
CA GLU A 27 13.81 31.53 -106.87
C GLU A 27 14.46 32.03 -105.55
N GLY A 28 15.74 31.64 -105.33
CA GLY A 28 16.51 31.80 -104.06
C GLY A 28 17.40 33.06 -103.99
N PRO A 29 18.43 33.15 -103.10
CA PRO A 29 19.31 32.06 -102.66
C PRO A 29 19.53 31.91 -101.13
N ALA A 30 20.29 30.89 -100.73
CA ALA A 30 20.39 30.36 -99.37
C ALA A 30 21.39 31.07 -98.43
N GLU A 31 21.30 32.39 -98.27
CA GLU A 31 22.00 33.11 -97.17
C GLU A 31 21.03 33.62 -96.09
N ASP A 32 19.81 34.01 -96.47
CA ASP A 32 18.75 34.37 -95.50
C ASP A 32 18.33 33.23 -94.59
N GLY A 33 18.62 31.97 -94.94
CA GLY A 33 18.26 30.80 -94.13
C GLY A 33 18.82 30.88 -92.70
N ASN A 34 20.09 31.24 -92.54
CA ASN A 34 20.71 31.37 -91.21
C ASN A 34 20.25 32.64 -90.48
N ALA A 35 20.02 33.75 -91.19
CA ALA A 35 19.49 34.97 -90.59
C ALA A 35 18.05 34.76 -90.08
N ALA A 36 17.19 34.14 -90.89
CA ALA A 36 15.83 33.75 -90.52
C ALA A 36 15.82 32.70 -89.40
N VAL A 37 16.76 31.75 -89.38
CA VAL A 37 16.92 30.80 -88.25
C VAL A 37 17.36 31.51 -86.97
N LEU A 38 18.32 32.44 -87.02
CA LEU A 38 18.73 33.22 -85.85
C LEU A 38 17.61 34.14 -85.34
N GLN A 39 16.83 34.72 -86.24
CA GLN A 39 15.67 35.55 -85.88
C GLN A 39 14.51 34.69 -85.35
N ALA A 40 14.27 33.51 -85.91
CA ALA A 40 13.31 32.54 -85.39
C ALA A 40 13.73 31.98 -84.02
N ILE A 41 15.03 31.74 -83.80
CA ILE A 41 15.59 31.40 -82.49
C ILE A 41 15.36 32.55 -81.51
N ALA A 42 15.71 33.79 -81.85
CA ALA A 42 15.49 34.95 -80.97
C ALA A 42 14.02 35.11 -80.56
N VAL A 43 13.08 34.97 -81.52
CA VAL A 43 11.63 34.97 -81.26
C VAL A 43 11.19 33.74 -80.45
N LEU A 44 11.81 32.57 -80.62
CA LEU A 44 11.58 31.41 -79.75
C LEU A 44 12.09 31.66 -78.33
N THR A 45 13.26 32.28 -78.15
CA THR A 45 13.82 32.61 -76.83
C THR A 45 12.94 33.63 -76.11
N GLU A 46 12.45 34.65 -76.81
CA GLU A 46 11.51 35.63 -76.26
C GLU A 46 10.15 34.99 -75.92
N ARG A 47 9.65 34.08 -76.76
CA ARG A 47 8.44 33.29 -76.45
C ARG A 47 8.64 32.28 -75.33
N LEU A 48 9.84 31.71 -75.17
CA LEU A 48 10.21 30.83 -74.07
C LEU A 48 10.31 31.63 -72.77
N ALA A 49 10.96 32.80 -72.77
CA ALA A 49 10.96 33.70 -71.61
C ALA A 49 9.55 34.20 -71.25
N SER A 50 8.70 34.46 -72.26
CA SER A 50 7.27 34.77 -72.07
C SER A 50 6.45 33.58 -71.57
N LEU A 51 6.88 32.34 -71.83
CA LEU A 51 6.28 31.12 -71.28
C LEU A 51 6.81 30.80 -69.88
N GLU A 52 8.10 30.98 -69.59
CA GLU A 52 8.68 30.81 -68.26
C GLU A 52 8.14 31.85 -67.26
N SER A 53 7.92 33.09 -67.68
CA SER A 53 7.24 34.11 -66.86
C SER A 53 5.72 33.93 -66.75
N ARG A 54 5.13 32.98 -67.48
CA ARG A 54 3.69 32.62 -67.42
C ARG A 54 3.42 31.24 -66.87
N LEU A 55 4.42 30.37 -66.85
CA LEU A 55 4.49 29.25 -65.93
C LEU A 55 4.65 29.88 -64.54
N PRO A 56 3.76 29.59 -63.58
CA PRO A 56 4.10 29.89 -62.20
C PRO A 56 5.40 29.13 -61.88
N GLU A 57 6.25 29.70 -61.01
CA GLU A 57 7.18 28.85 -60.26
C GLU A 57 6.40 27.64 -59.71
N PRO A 58 7.00 26.44 -59.62
CA PRO A 58 6.40 25.41 -58.80
C PRO A 58 6.31 26.00 -57.40
N ALA A 59 5.13 26.49 -57.03
CA ALA A 59 4.89 27.00 -55.70
C ALA A 59 5.34 25.88 -54.77
N ALA A 60 6.35 26.17 -53.92
CA ALA A 60 6.65 25.32 -52.78
C ALA A 60 5.29 25.06 -52.13
N PRO A 61 4.81 23.79 -52.17
CA PRO A 61 3.39 23.47 -52.35
C PRO A 61 2.62 24.32 -51.37
N ALA A 62 1.86 25.29 -51.92
CA ALA A 62 1.28 26.37 -51.12
C ALA A 62 0.57 25.71 -49.96
N ALA A 63 1.17 25.82 -48.76
CA ALA A 63 0.98 24.80 -47.73
C ALA A 63 -0.52 24.61 -47.58
N GLU A 64 -1.01 23.38 -47.85
CA GLU A 64 -2.39 23.03 -47.49
C GLU A 64 -2.52 23.51 -46.06
N PRO A 65 -3.39 24.49 -45.77
CA PRO A 65 -3.31 25.25 -44.53
C PRO A 65 -3.32 24.22 -43.42
N GLU A 66 -2.19 24.09 -42.71
CA GLU A 66 -1.90 22.87 -41.91
C GLU A 66 -3.18 22.54 -41.16
N PRO A 67 -3.75 21.33 -41.33
CA PRO A 67 -5.10 21.04 -40.90
C PRO A 67 -5.21 21.48 -39.44
N ALA A 68 -5.96 22.58 -39.24
CA ALA A 68 -5.72 23.49 -38.11
C ALA A 68 -5.61 22.66 -36.83
N PRO A 69 -4.49 22.75 -36.10
CA PRO A 69 -4.00 21.70 -35.22
C PRO A 69 -5.17 21.18 -34.39
N ASP A 70 -5.55 19.92 -34.68
CA ASP A 70 -6.88 19.37 -34.36
C ASP A 70 -7.32 19.90 -33.00
N PRO A 71 -8.38 20.73 -32.94
CA PRO A 71 -8.68 21.50 -31.75
C PRO A 71 -8.91 20.51 -30.62
N GLY A 72 -7.88 20.39 -29.77
CA GLY A 72 -7.74 19.29 -28.83
C GLY A 72 -9.02 19.13 -28.02
N PRO A 73 -9.39 17.89 -27.65
CA PRO A 73 -10.73 17.52 -27.20
C PRO A 73 -11.32 18.62 -26.30
N PRO A 74 -12.55 19.11 -26.56
CA PRO A 74 -13.07 20.32 -25.95
C PRO A 74 -12.80 20.38 -24.44
N PRO A 75 -12.58 21.56 -23.83
CA PRO A 75 -12.15 21.64 -22.42
C PRO A 75 -13.00 20.79 -21.47
N GLU A 76 -14.31 20.70 -21.71
CA GLU A 76 -15.24 19.82 -20.99
C GLU A 76 -14.90 18.32 -21.09
N VAL A 77 -14.45 17.84 -22.25
CA VAL A 77 -13.99 16.46 -22.49
C VAL A 77 -12.68 16.19 -21.74
N LEU A 78 -11.69 17.10 -21.85
CA LEU A 78 -10.44 16.99 -21.08
C LEU A 78 -10.69 17.01 -19.56
N HIS A 79 -11.62 17.83 -19.08
CA HIS A 79 -12.06 17.81 -17.68
C HIS A 79 -12.77 16.51 -17.31
N LEU A 80 -13.65 15.97 -18.17
CA LEU A 80 -14.31 14.68 -17.96
C LEU A 80 -13.31 13.51 -17.93
N GLU A 81 -12.29 13.51 -18.77
CA GLU A 81 -11.22 12.51 -18.80
C GLU A 81 -10.35 12.61 -17.55
N ARG A 82 -9.95 13.82 -17.14
CA ARG A 82 -9.21 14.02 -15.89
C ARG A 82 -10.01 13.57 -14.67
N ASN A 83 -11.29 13.95 -14.58
CA ASN A 83 -12.18 13.52 -13.50
C ASN A 83 -12.39 11.99 -13.49
N LYS A 84 -12.43 11.32 -14.65
CA LYS A 84 -12.50 9.85 -14.73
C LYS A 84 -11.22 9.19 -14.21
N GLU A 85 -10.05 9.74 -14.52
CA GLU A 85 -8.78 9.22 -14.02
C GLU A 85 -8.62 9.50 -12.51
N GLU A 86 -9.02 10.68 -12.03
CA GLU A 86 -9.12 11.02 -10.60
C GLU A 86 -10.03 10.01 -9.85
N VAL A 87 -11.24 9.73 -10.36
CA VAL A 87 -12.16 8.72 -9.79
C VAL A 87 -11.58 7.30 -9.83
N LYS A 88 -10.81 6.96 -10.87
CA LYS A 88 -10.15 5.66 -11.00
C LYS A 88 -8.99 5.50 -10.00
N VAL A 89 -8.19 6.55 -9.78
CA VAL A 89 -7.16 6.59 -8.74
C VAL A 89 -7.80 6.45 -7.35
N LEU A 90 -8.83 7.25 -7.04
CA LEU A 90 -9.57 7.15 -5.77
C LEU A 90 -10.17 5.74 -5.57
N ARG A 91 -10.69 5.10 -6.62
CA ARG A 91 -11.18 3.72 -6.55
C ARG A 91 -10.05 2.73 -6.24
N MET A 92 -8.87 2.89 -6.84
CA MET A 92 -7.70 2.05 -6.54
C MET A 92 -7.22 2.25 -5.10
N GLU A 93 -7.17 3.49 -4.61
CA GLU A 93 -6.82 3.81 -3.22
C GLU A 93 -7.81 3.21 -2.22
N ILE A 94 -9.12 3.35 -2.47
CA ILE A 94 -10.17 2.73 -1.63
C ILE A 94 -10.05 1.21 -1.65
N SER A 95 -9.77 0.58 -2.79
CA SER A 95 -9.55 -0.88 -2.87
C SER A 95 -8.28 -1.34 -2.13
N ALA A 96 -7.20 -0.56 -2.17
CA ALA A 96 -5.99 -0.84 -1.40
C ALA A 96 -6.22 -0.69 0.11
N LEU A 97 -6.97 0.34 0.52
CA LEU A 97 -7.34 0.58 1.92
C LEU A 97 -8.29 -0.51 2.46
N ALA A 98 -9.25 -0.97 1.65
CA ALA A 98 -10.11 -2.10 2.00
C ALA A 98 -9.31 -3.39 2.23
N ARG A 99 -8.36 -3.69 1.33
CA ARG A 99 -7.46 -4.85 1.50
C ARG A 99 -6.61 -4.75 2.77
N CYS A 100 -6.04 -3.57 3.05
CA CYS A 100 -5.25 -3.35 4.26
C CYS A 100 -6.10 -3.51 5.54
N ILE A 101 -7.37 -3.09 5.52
CA ILE A 101 -8.33 -3.35 6.60
C ILE A 101 -8.58 -4.85 6.79
N ASP A 102 -8.79 -5.62 5.71
CA ASP A 102 -9.03 -7.07 5.82
C ASP A 102 -7.79 -7.82 6.30
N GLU A 103 -6.59 -7.46 5.83
CA GLU A 103 -5.31 -7.96 6.37
C GLU A 103 -5.19 -7.64 7.88
N THR A 104 -5.54 -6.43 8.31
CA THR A 104 -5.55 -6.01 9.72
C THR A 104 -6.59 -6.79 10.56
N LYS A 105 -7.78 -7.08 10.01
CA LYS A 105 -8.79 -7.90 10.69
C LYS A 105 -8.26 -9.31 10.95
N THR A 106 -7.62 -9.93 9.96
CA THR A 106 -7.05 -11.28 10.10
C THR A 106 -5.91 -11.30 11.13
N GLU A 107 -5.09 -10.25 11.22
CA GLU A 107 -4.10 -10.13 12.31
C GLU A 107 -4.76 -9.98 13.69
N ILE A 108 -5.81 -9.17 13.83
CA ILE A 108 -6.58 -9.02 15.08
C ILE A 108 -7.27 -10.34 15.46
N ALA A 109 -7.86 -11.07 14.51
CA ALA A 109 -8.43 -12.40 14.72
C ALA A 109 -7.38 -13.42 15.21
N LYS A 110 -6.12 -13.29 14.78
CA LYS A 110 -5.01 -14.16 15.24
C LYS A 110 -4.48 -13.81 16.63
N LEU A 111 -4.69 -12.58 17.10
CA LEU A 111 -4.36 -12.17 18.47
C LEU A 111 -5.37 -12.71 19.50
N ARG A 112 -6.67 -12.71 19.15
CA ARG A 112 -7.72 -13.33 19.95
C ARG A 112 -7.85 -14.82 19.63
N ASP A 113 -7.35 -15.69 20.51
CA ASP A 113 -7.71 -17.11 20.42
C ASP A 113 -9.24 -17.24 20.52
N GLN A 114 -9.87 -17.84 19.51
CA GLN A 114 -11.34 -17.95 19.44
C GLN A 114 -11.92 -19.04 20.34
N GLN A 115 -11.13 -19.57 21.28
CA GLN A 115 -11.59 -20.59 22.20
C GLN A 115 -12.58 -20.05 23.23
N ALA A 116 -13.52 -20.93 23.58
CA ALA A 116 -14.47 -20.76 24.68
C ALA A 116 -13.82 -20.66 26.08
N GLN A 117 -12.49 -20.56 26.17
CA GLN A 117 -11.70 -20.55 27.40
C GLN A 117 -11.19 -19.15 27.80
N GLY A 118 -11.44 -18.12 26.98
CA GLY A 118 -11.12 -16.72 27.28
C GLY A 118 -10.05 -16.13 26.37
N ASP A 119 -10.05 -14.81 26.21
CA ASP A 119 -9.06 -14.11 25.40
C ASP A 119 -7.68 -14.22 26.07
N ARG A 120 -6.69 -14.61 25.26
CA ARG A 120 -5.29 -14.79 25.63
C ARG A 120 -4.68 -13.51 26.21
N LEU A 121 -5.11 -12.33 25.74
CA LEU A 121 -4.64 -11.05 26.26
C LEU A 121 -5.12 -10.82 27.69
N THR A 122 -6.40 -11.12 27.98
CA THR A 122 -6.98 -11.08 29.33
C THR A 122 -6.30 -12.07 30.27
N ALA A 123 -6.03 -13.30 29.78
CA ALA A 123 -5.33 -14.32 30.56
C ALA A 123 -3.93 -13.84 30.99
N VAL A 124 -3.13 -13.30 30.06
CA VAL A 124 -1.81 -12.73 30.36
C VAL A 124 -1.91 -11.52 31.30
N ALA A 125 -2.92 -10.65 31.13
CA ALA A 125 -3.16 -9.53 32.04
C ALA A 125 -3.46 -10.00 33.47
N HIS A 126 -4.28 -11.05 33.64
CA HIS A 126 -4.58 -11.65 34.94
C HIS A 126 -3.39 -12.37 35.57
N GLU A 127 -2.57 -13.08 34.78
CA GLU A 127 -1.32 -13.69 35.26
C GLU A 127 -0.35 -12.61 35.76
N LEU A 128 -0.22 -11.49 35.05
CA LEU A 128 0.62 -10.37 35.47
C LEU A 128 0.10 -9.68 36.74
N ASP A 129 -1.21 -9.44 36.87
CA ASP A 129 -1.82 -8.93 38.12
C ASP A 129 -1.57 -9.89 39.30
N ALA A 130 -1.70 -11.20 39.07
CA ALA A 130 -1.44 -12.23 40.09
C ALA A 130 0.04 -12.28 40.51
N ILE A 131 0.97 -12.09 39.57
CA ILE A 131 2.41 -11.97 39.85
C ILE A 131 2.67 -10.72 40.71
N VAL A 132 2.10 -9.57 40.37
CA VAL A 132 2.26 -8.34 41.18
C VAL A 132 1.80 -8.58 42.61
N GLY A 133 0.55 -9.05 42.81
CA GLY A 133 0.01 -9.32 44.14
C GLY A 133 0.80 -10.37 44.94
N ALA A 134 1.32 -11.41 44.27
CA ALA A 134 2.19 -12.40 44.89
C ALA A 134 3.53 -11.79 45.34
N THR A 135 4.12 -10.89 44.54
CA THR A 135 5.36 -10.19 44.92
C THR A 135 5.14 -9.19 46.06
N GLU A 136 4.04 -8.44 46.06
CA GLU A 136 3.67 -7.54 47.16
C GLU A 136 3.46 -8.31 48.47
N SER A 137 2.72 -9.44 48.42
CA SER A 137 2.53 -10.31 49.59
C SER A 137 3.85 -10.90 50.09
N ALA A 138 4.77 -11.28 49.20
CA ALA A 138 6.08 -11.79 49.58
C ALA A 138 6.97 -10.69 50.19
N THR A 139 6.95 -9.47 49.65
CA THR A 139 7.69 -8.34 50.21
C THR A 139 7.14 -7.92 51.57
N ASN A 140 5.83 -7.85 51.76
CA ASN A 140 5.24 -7.60 53.09
C ASN A 140 5.68 -8.65 54.12
N GLY A 141 5.65 -9.94 53.76
CA GLY A 141 6.15 -11.00 54.65
C GLY A 141 7.65 -10.91 54.96
N ILE A 142 8.46 -10.39 54.03
CA ILE A 142 9.88 -10.09 54.29
C ILE A 142 10.01 -8.93 55.29
N LEU A 143 9.21 -7.86 55.14
CA LEU A 143 9.20 -6.72 56.07
C LEU A 143 8.76 -7.13 57.48
N ASP A 144 7.70 -7.94 57.61
CA ASP A 144 7.23 -8.48 58.90
C ASP A 144 8.34 -9.27 59.63
N ILE A 145 9.09 -10.09 58.89
CA ILE A 145 10.25 -10.83 59.44
C ILE A 145 11.35 -9.87 59.88
N ILE A 146 11.64 -8.83 59.10
CA ILE A 146 12.65 -7.82 59.43
C ILE A 146 12.27 -7.04 60.69
N GLU A 147 11.00 -6.64 60.84
CA GLU A 147 10.50 -5.97 62.06
C GLU A 147 10.62 -6.87 63.30
N SER A 148 10.30 -8.16 63.15
CA SER A 148 10.49 -9.15 64.22
C SER A 148 11.97 -9.32 64.60
N VAL A 149 12.88 -9.39 63.63
CA VAL A 149 14.33 -9.48 63.89
C VAL A 149 14.87 -8.18 64.51
N ALA A 150 14.44 -7.01 64.03
CA ALA A 150 14.82 -5.72 64.61
C ALA A 150 14.38 -5.59 66.08
N SER A 151 13.20 -6.11 66.42
CA SER A 151 12.70 -6.17 67.80
C SER A 151 13.61 -7.05 68.68
N MET A 152 13.98 -8.25 68.21
CA MET A 152 14.89 -9.14 68.93
C MET A 152 16.29 -8.52 69.11
N VAL A 153 16.81 -7.82 68.10
CA VAL A 153 18.10 -7.11 68.16
C VAL A 153 18.06 -5.98 69.21
N SER A 154 16.96 -5.25 69.28
CA SER A 154 16.77 -4.19 70.29
C SER A 154 16.67 -4.75 71.71
N GLU A 155 16.01 -5.91 71.91
CA GLU A 155 16.01 -6.61 73.20
C GLU A 155 17.43 -7.04 73.63
N ILE A 156 18.25 -7.53 72.69
CA ILE A 156 19.66 -7.89 72.95
C ILE A 156 20.46 -6.66 73.39
N GLN A 157 20.37 -5.54 72.67
CA GLN A 157 21.03 -4.27 73.04
C GLN A 157 20.61 -3.78 74.44
N ALA A 158 19.35 -3.98 74.82
CA ALA A 158 18.81 -3.54 76.11
C ALA A 158 19.31 -4.39 77.29
N GLN A 159 19.47 -5.70 77.11
CA GLN A 159 19.87 -6.62 78.19
C GLN A 159 21.39 -6.81 78.30
N GLU A 160 22.11 -6.83 77.17
CA GLU A 160 23.55 -7.10 77.16
C GLU A 160 24.37 -5.88 77.59
N GLN A 161 25.47 -6.13 78.30
CA GLN A 161 26.47 -5.11 78.67
C GLN A 161 27.82 -5.28 77.98
N ASP A 162 28.02 -6.40 77.27
CA ASP A 162 29.23 -6.61 76.48
C ASP A 162 29.26 -5.66 75.28
N SER A 163 30.37 -4.91 75.13
CA SER A 163 30.48 -3.89 74.08
C SER A 163 30.60 -4.47 72.68
N TYR A 164 31.16 -5.67 72.54
CA TYR A 164 31.29 -6.34 71.25
C TYR A 164 29.95 -6.91 70.79
N ILE A 165 29.16 -7.50 71.69
CA ILE A 165 27.80 -7.97 71.38
C ILE A 165 26.89 -6.79 71.00
N ARG A 166 26.98 -5.64 71.71
CA ARG A 166 26.25 -4.42 71.34
C ARG A 166 26.63 -3.91 69.96
N GLN A 167 27.93 -3.79 69.66
CA GLN A 167 28.37 -3.35 68.34
C GLN A 167 27.90 -4.31 67.22
N LEU A 168 27.89 -5.62 67.47
CA LEU A 168 27.35 -6.59 66.51
C LEU A 168 25.83 -6.44 66.32
N ALA A 169 25.08 -6.08 67.36
CA ALA A 169 23.66 -5.78 67.27
C ALA A 169 23.39 -4.51 66.46
N ASP A 170 24.19 -3.45 66.67
CA ASP A 170 24.15 -2.22 65.87
C ASP A 170 24.43 -2.52 64.38
N ASP A 171 25.49 -3.29 64.07
CA ASP A 171 25.85 -3.75 62.72
C ASP A 171 24.73 -4.60 62.05
N ILE A 172 23.91 -5.30 62.83
CA ILE A 172 22.74 -6.04 62.32
C ILE A 172 21.61 -5.05 62.04
N GLN A 173 21.34 -4.10 62.92
CA GLN A 173 20.25 -3.15 62.77
C GLN A 173 20.46 -2.22 61.55
N ASP A 174 21.69 -1.78 61.29
CA ASP A 174 22.04 -1.04 60.07
C ASP A 174 21.80 -1.87 58.80
N LYS A 175 22.09 -3.18 58.83
CA LYS A 175 21.80 -4.08 57.69
C LYS A 175 20.31 -4.28 57.48
N LEU A 176 19.52 -4.42 58.54
CA LEU A 176 18.06 -4.51 58.45
C LEU A 176 17.47 -3.23 57.84
N MET A 177 17.97 -2.06 58.22
CA MET A 177 17.60 -0.78 57.62
C MET A 177 17.89 -0.74 56.11
N GLY A 178 19.05 -1.24 55.68
CA GLY A 178 19.37 -1.38 54.25
C GLY A 178 18.39 -2.29 53.48
N VAL A 179 17.82 -3.32 54.11
CA VAL A 179 16.80 -4.16 53.45
C VAL A 179 15.48 -3.41 53.26
N PHE A 180 15.04 -2.58 54.22
CA PHE A 180 13.87 -1.70 54.03
C PHE A 180 14.05 -0.78 52.81
N GLU A 181 15.22 -0.18 52.64
CA GLU A 181 15.52 0.69 51.49
C GLU A 181 15.49 -0.08 50.16
N HIS A 182 15.99 -1.32 50.13
CA HIS A 182 15.92 -2.17 48.94
C HIS A 182 14.48 -2.62 48.63
N CYS A 183 13.68 -2.96 49.63
CA CYS A 183 12.26 -3.31 49.46
C CYS A 183 11.44 -2.14 48.91
N ASN A 184 11.77 -0.89 49.24
CA ASN A 184 11.11 0.30 48.69
C ASN A 184 11.23 0.41 47.15
N PHE A 185 12.25 -0.21 46.53
CA PHE A 185 12.38 -0.26 45.06
C PHE A 185 11.42 -1.29 44.41
N GLN A 186 10.90 -2.26 45.18
CA GLN A 186 9.91 -3.22 44.69
C GLN A 186 8.54 -2.55 44.48
N ASP A 187 8.12 -1.59 45.33
CA ASP A 187 6.90 -0.80 45.12
C ASP A 187 6.91 -0.06 43.77
N LEU A 188 8.00 0.65 43.45
CA LEU A 188 8.15 1.32 42.15
C LEU A 188 8.10 0.32 40.97
N THR A 189 8.48 -0.93 41.18
CA THR A 189 8.42 -2.00 40.18
C THR A 189 7.00 -2.52 40.03
N GLY A 190 6.27 -2.77 41.13
CA GLY A 190 4.85 -3.10 41.14
C GLY A 190 4.01 -2.06 40.40
N GLN A 191 4.17 -0.78 40.77
CA GLN A 191 3.51 0.35 40.07
C GLN A 191 3.78 0.40 38.56
N ARG A 192 4.99 0.01 38.12
CA ARG A 192 5.34 -0.05 36.68
C ARG A 192 4.64 -1.21 35.99
N ILE A 193 4.60 -2.39 36.60
CA ILE A 193 3.91 -3.56 36.03
C ILE A 193 2.41 -3.29 35.95
N THR A 194 1.79 -2.74 37.00
CA THR A 194 0.38 -2.33 37.01
C THR A 194 0.03 -1.37 35.86
N LYS A 195 0.93 -0.43 35.52
CA LYS A 195 0.76 0.44 34.34
C LYS A 195 0.81 -0.32 33.01
N VAL A 196 1.67 -1.35 32.89
CA VAL A 196 1.73 -2.21 31.71
C VAL A 196 0.44 -3.02 31.58
N VAL A 197 -0.04 -3.63 32.68
CA VAL A 197 -1.30 -4.40 32.67
C VAL A 197 -2.50 -3.53 32.29
N ASN A 198 -2.62 -2.33 32.87
CA ASN A 198 -3.68 -1.38 32.50
C ASN A 198 -3.58 -0.93 31.04
N THR A 199 -2.36 -0.83 30.48
CA THR A 199 -2.18 -0.56 29.05
C THR A 199 -2.64 -1.73 28.18
N MET A 200 -2.41 -2.98 28.59
CA MET A 200 -2.91 -4.16 27.89
C MET A 200 -4.44 -4.23 27.91
N LYS A 201 -5.08 -4.00 29.07
CA LYS A 201 -6.55 -3.92 29.20
C LYS A 201 -7.15 -2.83 28.30
N PHE A 202 -6.50 -1.67 28.17
CA PHE A 202 -6.93 -0.62 27.26
C PHE A 202 -6.81 -1.01 25.77
N ILE A 203 -5.78 -1.79 25.41
CA ILE A 203 -5.62 -2.33 24.05
C ILE A 203 -6.73 -3.37 23.75
N GLU A 204 -7.03 -4.23 24.72
CA GLU A 204 -8.13 -5.21 24.68
C GLU A 204 -9.49 -4.54 24.43
N GLU A 205 -9.88 -3.57 25.27
CA GLU A 205 -11.11 -2.77 25.09
C GLU A 205 -11.18 -2.12 23.69
N ARG A 206 -10.05 -1.64 23.18
CA ARG A 206 -10.00 -1.00 21.86
C ARG A 206 -10.19 -2.00 20.73
N ILE A 207 -9.63 -3.20 20.85
CA ILE A 207 -9.80 -4.33 19.93
C ILE A 207 -11.26 -4.78 19.93
N ASP A 208 -11.88 -4.97 21.10
CA ASP A 208 -13.30 -5.30 21.25
C ASP A 208 -14.21 -4.27 20.57
N HIS A 209 -13.98 -2.98 20.80
CA HIS A 209 -14.71 -1.92 20.10
C HIS A 209 -14.52 -1.95 18.57
N MET A 210 -13.35 -2.37 18.06
CA MET A 210 -13.13 -2.51 16.62
C MET A 210 -13.90 -3.71 16.05
N MET A 211 -13.96 -4.83 16.78
CA MET A 211 -14.78 -5.99 16.40
C MET A 211 -16.28 -5.69 16.41
N ASP A 212 -16.77 -4.97 17.41
CA ASP A 212 -18.19 -4.56 17.49
C ASP A 212 -18.59 -3.64 16.32
N ILE A 213 -17.70 -2.75 15.87
CA ILE A 213 -17.94 -1.86 14.71
C ILE A 213 -18.05 -2.64 13.39
N TRP A 214 -17.24 -3.68 13.21
CA TRP A 214 -17.19 -4.46 11.96
C TRP A 214 -18.13 -5.67 11.95
N GLY A 215 -18.61 -6.11 13.12
CA GLY A 215 -19.39 -7.33 13.29
C GLY A 215 -18.50 -8.57 13.37
N ARG A 216 -18.81 -9.49 14.31
CA ARG A 216 -17.99 -10.68 14.57
C ARG A 216 -17.85 -11.61 13.35
N ASP A 217 -18.88 -11.68 12.51
CA ASP A 217 -18.88 -12.47 11.27
C ASP A 217 -17.79 -12.01 10.27
N GLY A 218 -17.35 -10.74 10.36
CA GLY A 218 -16.29 -10.19 9.52
C GLY A 218 -14.86 -10.67 9.84
N PHE A 219 -14.71 -11.52 10.86
CA PHE A 219 -13.42 -12.06 11.33
C PHE A 219 -13.31 -13.60 11.23
N LEU A 220 -14.39 -14.29 10.87
CA LEU A 220 -14.45 -15.76 10.87
C LEU A 220 -13.90 -16.41 9.58
N VAL A 221 -13.72 -15.65 8.50
CA VAL A 221 -13.66 -16.21 7.14
C VAL A 221 -12.32 -16.91 6.81
N ASP A 222 -11.20 -16.46 7.37
CA ASP A 222 -9.85 -17.03 7.09
C ASP A 222 -9.16 -17.64 8.33
N ALA A 223 -9.69 -17.41 9.55
CA ALA A 223 -9.02 -17.84 10.78
C ALA A 223 -9.22 -19.33 11.08
N GLU A 224 -10.41 -19.88 10.78
CA GLU A 224 -10.82 -21.24 11.16
C GLU A 224 -9.87 -22.32 10.59
N ASP A 225 -9.54 -22.26 9.30
CA ASP A 225 -8.75 -23.30 8.61
C ASP A 225 -7.27 -23.31 9.04
N GLU A 226 -6.65 -22.14 9.22
CA GLU A 226 -5.27 -22.06 9.73
C GLU A 226 -5.18 -22.47 11.22
N TRP A 227 -6.21 -22.16 12.01
CA TRP A 227 -6.29 -22.47 13.44
C TRP A 227 -6.50 -23.97 13.69
N GLN A 228 -7.36 -24.65 12.92
CA GLN A 228 -7.52 -26.11 13.01
C GLN A 228 -6.21 -26.85 12.71
N ALA A 229 -5.41 -26.36 11.76
CA ALA A 229 -4.10 -26.92 11.45
C ALA A 229 -3.09 -26.74 12.61
N GLN A 230 -3.01 -25.55 13.21
CA GLN A 230 -2.13 -25.28 14.36
C GLN A 230 -2.54 -26.09 15.59
N ARG A 231 -3.85 -26.20 15.86
CA ARG A 231 -4.38 -26.96 17.00
C ARG A 231 -4.07 -28.45 16.90
N ALA A 232 -4.19 -29.04 15.71
CA ALA A 232 -3.81 -30.43 15.46
C ALA A 232 -2.29 -30.67 15.64
N GLU A 233 -1.45 -29.67 15.37
CA GLU A 233 -0.01 -29.73 15.59
C GLU A 233 0.37 -29.57 17.08
N GLU A 234 -0.34 -28.71 17.83
CA GLU A 234 -0.19 -28.59 19.29
C GLU A 234 -0.66 -29.85 20.05
N GLU A 235 -1.81 -30.42 19.71
CA GLU A 235 -2.25 -31.70 20.31
C GLU A 235 -1.20 -32.80 20.07
N LYS A 236 -0.68 -32.90 18.84
CA LYS A 236 0.37 -33.87 18.48
C LYS A 236 1.69 -33.64 19.24
N ARG A 237 1.99 -32.39 19.63
CA ARG A 237 3.09 -32.04 20.54
C ARG A 237 2.79 -32.42 21.99
N LEU A 238 1.59 -32.14 22.48
CA LEU A 238 1.15 -32.47 23.85
C LEU A 238 1.10 -33.99 24.09
N LEU A 239 0.79 -34.78 23.05
CA LEU A 239 0.92 -36.24 23.03
C LEU A 239 2.35 -36.77 23.26
N ASN A 240 3.39 -35.92 23.23
CA ASN A 240 4.80 -36.30 23.38
C ASN A 240 5.59 -35.36 24.32
N GLY A 241 4.91 -34.61 25.20
CA GLY A 241 5.56 -33.64 26.10
C GLY A 241 6.09 -34.22 27.42
N PRO A 242 7.15 -33.64 28.02
CA PRO A 242 7.62 -34.03 29.35
C PRO A 242 6.63 -33.57 30.44
N GLN A 243 6.31 -34.46 31.38
CA GLN A 243 5.31 -34.21 32.43
C GLN A 243 5.75 -33.08 33.39
N ILE A 244 4.91 -32.05 33.54
CA ILE A 244 5.09 -30.96 34.51
C ILE A 244 4.22 -31.22 35.74
N GLY A 245 4.84 -31.23 36.92
CA GLY A 245 4.19 -31.49 38.20
C GLY A 245 3.94 -32.97 38.47
N GLN A 246 3.78 -33.33 39.74
CA GLN A 246 3.50 -34.70 40.20
C GLN A 246 2.05 -35.12 39.88
N LYS A 247 1.76 -35.29 38.58
CA LYS A 247 0.54 -35.92 38.03
C LYS A 247 0.89 -37.12 37.14
N GLY A 248 2.04 -37.76 37.41
CA GLY A 248 2.19 -39.16 37.02
C GLY A 248 1.23 -40.00 37.87
N ILE A 249 0.57 -40.98 37.23
CA ILE A 249 -0.26 -41.99 37.93
C ILE A 249 0.60 -42.60 39.03
N SER A 250 0.11 -42.63 40.27
CA SER A 250 0.90 -43.16 41.39
C SER A 250 1.04 -44.68 41.26
N GLN A 251 2.09 -45.26 41.87
CA GLN A 251 2.23 -46.72 41.87
C GLN A 251 1.01 -47.40 42.51
N ASP A 252 0.43 -46.78 43.54
CA ASP A 252 -0.78 -47.25 44.22
C ASP A 252 -2.01 -47.27 43.29
N GLU A 253 -2.12 -46.32 42.35
CA GLU A 253 -3.17 -46.29 41.33
C GLU A 253 -2.94 -47.31 40.20
N ILE A 254 -1.68 -47.66 39.91
CA ILE A 254 -1.32 -48.71 38.94
C ILE A 254 -1.66 -50.08 39.51
N ASP A 255 -1.28 -50.35 40.76
CA ASP A 255 -1.49 -51.65 41.41
C ASP A 255 -3.00 -51.94 41.57
N ALA A 256 -3.80 -50.91 41.88
CA ALA A 256 -5.27 -50.98 41.94
C ALA A 256 -5.97 -51.26 40.60
N LEU A 257 -5.25 -51.33 39.47
CA LEU A 257 -5.78 -51.68 38.15
C LEU A 257 -5.57 -53.15 37.77
N PHE A 258 -4.79 -53.91 38.55
CA PHE A 258 -4.39 -55.30 38.26
C PHE A 258 -4.79 -56.33 39.35
N ASP A 259 -5.33 -55.87 40.48
CA ASP A 259 -5.98 -56.68 41.53
C ASP A 259 -7.53 -56.71 41.36
#